data_AF-A0A941CDQ3-F1
#
_entry.id   AF-A0A941CDQ3-F1
#
_cell.length_a   1.000
_cell.length_b   1.000
_cell.length_c   1.000
_cell.angle_alpha   90.00
_cell.angle_beta   90.00
_cell.angle_gamma   90.00
#
_symmetry.space_group_name_H-M   'P 1'
#
loop_
_entity.id
_entity.type
_entity.pdbx_description
1 polymer ?
#
loop_
_entity_poly.entity_id
_entity_poly.type
_entity_poly.pdbx_seq_one_letter_code
_entity_poly.pdbx_strand_id
1 'polypeptide(L)'
;MSQKYVVIQSAMCKCQFGDFPDKLKVLSHQKYYANDPQGSNKLIATTMELGGATFEKNTFGQCKLQPTGSSFKPCQIVITKWDGFYENVEFSNGGKILLEDSKATCPISGSPCISIINHGQTAAGSSSDSGNADTDTQQQINPIVNINSINQEQPNEEEIIIT
;
A
#
# COMPACT_ATOMS: atom_id res chain seq x y z
N MET A 1 -19.18 9.49 6.83
CA MET A 1 -18.02 8.60 6.57
C MET A 1 -16.80 9.29 7.16
N SER A 2 -16.00 8.57 7.96
CA SER A 2 -14.74 9.10 8.47
C SER A 2 -13.79 9.40 7.31
N GLN A 3 -13.05 10.52 7.38
CA GLN A 3 -11.93 10.75 6.47
C GLN A 3 -10.90 9.64 6.70
N LYS A 4 -10.36 9.08 5.61
CA LYS A 4 -9.34 8.04 5.61
C LYS A 4 -8.19 8.44 4.71
N TYR A 5 -6.97 8.07 5.08
CA TYR A 5 -5.78 8.38 4.30
C TYR A 5 -5.48 7.31 3.25
N VAL A 6 -5.03 7.78 2.07
CA VAL A 6 -4.49 6.93 1.00
C VAL A 6 -3.13 6.37 1.41
N VAL A 7 -2.86 5.12 1.05
CA VAL A 7 -1.59 4.45 1.32
C VAL A 7 -0.63 4.69 0.16
N ILE A 8 0.63 4.98 0.47
CA ILE A 8 1.66 5.20 -0.55
C ILE A 8 2.88 4.29 -0.36
N GLN A 9 3.81 4.35 -1.31
CA GLN A 9 5.15 3.79 -1.22
C GLN A 9 5.77 3.98 0.17
N SER A 10 6.45 2.95 0.66
CA SER A 10 7.09 2.93 1.98
C SER A 10 6.13 2.98 3.18
N ALA A 11 4.81 2.82 2.96
CA ALA A 11 3.86 2.58 4.03
C ALA A 11 4.30 1.41 4.91
N MET A 12 4.15 1.56 6.22
CA MET A 12 4.57 0.53 7.16
C MET A 12 3.41 -0.43 7.43
N CYS A 13 3.64 -1.72 7.23
CA CYS A 13 2.66 -2.77 7.51
C CYS A 13 3.18 -3.74 8.57
N LYS A 14 2.25 -4.40 9.25
CA LYS A 14 2.54 -5.40 10.28
C LYS A 14 1.61 -6.59 10.12
N CYS A 15 2.17 -7.79 10.12
CA CYS A 15 1.41 -9.02 10.31
C CYS A 15 1.11 -9.24 11.79
N GLN A 16 -0.15 -9.56 12.13
CA GLN A 16 -0.57 -9.85 13.52
C GLN A 16 0.17 -11.06 14.14
N PHE A 17 0.68 -11.96 13.29
CA PHE A 17 1.43 -13.16 13.70
C PHE A 17 2.95 -13.02 13.50
N GLY A 18 3.41 -11.86 13.03
CA GLY A 18 4.82 -11.53 12.84
C GLY A 18 5.43 -10.84 14.07
N ASP A 19 6.74 -10.68 14.05
CA ASP A 19 7.51 -10.02 15.11
C ASP A 19 7.73 -8.53 14.82
N PHE A 20 8.02 -8.19 13.56
CA PHE A 20 8.42 -6.83 13.16
C PHE A 20 7.64 -6.34 11.95
N PRO A 21 7.43 -5.02 11.82
CA PRO A 21 6.85 -4.43 10.63
C PRO A 21 7.85 -4.37 9.47
N ASP A 22 7.32 -4.21 8.26
CA ASP A 22 8.08 -3.98 7.02
C ASP A 22 7.42 -2.90 6.16
N LYS A 23 8.16 -2.34 5.22
CA LYS A 23 7.69 -1.27 4.34
C LYS A 23 7.16 -1.83 3.02
N LEU A 24 5.97 -1.39 2.64
CA LEU A 24 5.31 -1.73 1.39
C LEU A 24 6.03 -1.09 0.20
N LYS A 25 6.19 -1.88 -0.86
CA LYS A 25 6.70 -1.45 -2.16
C LYS A 25 5.57 -1.48 -3.18
N VAL A 26 5.37 -0.36 -3.87
CA VAL A 26 4.48 -0.23 -5.01
C VAL A 26 5.23 -0.71 -6.25
N LEU A 27 4.78 -1.83 -6.81
CA LEU A 27 5.35 -2.44 -8.00
C LEU A 27 4.34 -2.45 -9.17
N SER A 28 3.06 -2.25 -8.88
CA SER A 28 1.99 -2.35 -9.88
C SER A 28 2.01 -1.26 -10.96
N HIS A 29 2.68 -0.14 -10.72
CA HIS A 29 2.81 0.97 -11.67
C HIS A 29 3.93 1.95 -11.30
N GLN A 30 4.22 2.88 -12.22
CA GLN A 30 5.12 4.02 -12.00
C GLN A 30 4.46 5.39 -12.33
N LYS A 31 3.12 5.41 -12.50
CA LYS A 31 2.38 6.58 -13.02
C LYS A 31 1.62 7.38 -11.95
N TYR A 32 1.06 6.72 -10.94
CA TYR A 32 0.10 7.36 -10.03
C TYR A 32 0.77 7.78 -8.71
N TYR A 33 0.77 9.08 -8.43
CA TYR A 33 1.40 9.66 -7.24
C TYR A 33 0.40 10.46 -6.40
N ALA A 34 0.55 10.44 -5.08
CA ALA A 34 -0.20 11.29 -4.16
C ALA A 34 0.63 12.53 -3.79
N ASN A 35 0.05 13.73 -3.92
CA ASN A 35 0.62 15.00 -3.42
C ASN A 35 2.12 15.19 -3.76
N ASP A 36 2.51 14.90 -5.00
CA ASP A 36 3.88 15.07 -5.47
C ASP A 36 3.89 15.70 -6.88
N PRO A 37 4.03 17.02 -7.00
CA PRO A 37 4.16 17.68 -8.30
C PRO A 37 5.49 17.36 -9.02
N GLN A 38 6.43 16.66 -8.36
CA GLN A 38 7.69 16.17 -8.95
C GLN A 38 7.72 14.64 -9.10
N GLY A 39 6.63 13.95 -8.73
CA GLY A 39 6.29 12.57 -9.10
C GLY A 39 7.38 11.51 -8.95
N SER A 40 8.10 11.43 -7.83
CA SER A 40 9.17 10.41 -7.70
C SER A 40 9.07 9.49 -6.48
N ASN A 41 8.52 9.94 -5.34
CA ASN A 41 8.62 9.17 -4.10
C ASN A 41 7.29 8.83 -3.41
N LYS A 42 6.15 9.23 -3.98
CA LYS A 42 4.82 9.04 -3.37
C LYS A 42 3.85 8.22 -4.23
N LEU A 43 4.32 7.11 -4.80
CA LEU A 43 3.47 6.19 -5.58
C LEU A 43 2.30 5.70 -4.72
N ILE A 44 1.09 5.72 -5.26
CA ILE A 44 -0.11 5.22 -4.59
C ILE A 44 -0.06 3.69 -4.51
N ALA A 45 -0.31 3.11 -3.34
CA ALA A 45 -0.40 1.67 -3.21
C ALA A 45 -1.77 1.16 -3.63
N THR A 46 -1.79 0.00 -4.31
CA THR A 46 -3.00 -0.54 -4.93
C THR A 46 -3.28 -1.97 -4.51
N THR A 47 -4.50 -2.46 -4.79
CA THR A 47 -4.85 -3.87 -4.61
C THR A 47 -4.03 -4.84 -5.45
N MET A 48 -3.24 -4.33 -6.41
CA MET A 48 -2.33 -5.14 -7.25
C MET A 48 -0.95 -5.34 -6.61
N GLU A 49 -0.71 -4.83 -5.41
CA GLU A 49 0.48 -5.22 -4.62
C GLU A 49 0.30 -6.63 -4.04
N LEU A 50 0.40 -7.62 -4.93
CA LEU A 50 0.24 -9.05 -4.68
C LEU A 50 1.56 -9.81 -4.84
N GLY A 51 1.63 -11.02 -4.30
CA GLY A 51 2.80 -11.89 -4.41
C GLY A 51 3.87 -11.63 -3.35
N GLY A 52 5.11 -12.06 -3.63
CA GLY A 52 6.16 -12.20 -2.62
C GLY A 52 7.29 -11.18 -2.64
N ALA A 53 7.15 -10.10 -3.40
CA ALA A 53 8.18 -9.05 -3.54
C ALA A 53 7.68 -7.65 -3.15
N THR A 54 6.50 -7.58 -2.53
CA THR A 54 5.77 -6.33 -2.25
C THR A 54 6.27 -5.61 -1.00
N PHE A 55 7.32 -6.08 -0.35
CA PHE A 55 7.90 -5.43 0.83
C PHE A 55 9.42 -5.29 0.72
N GLU A 56 10.01 -4.35 1.47
CA GLU A 56 11.46 -4.08 1.42
C GLU A 56 12.31 -5.24 1.93
N LYS A 57 12.04 -5.73 3.15
CA LYS A 57 12.77 -6.86 3.75
C LYS A 57 12.16 -8.20 3.37
N ASN A 58 10.95 -8.20 2.82
CA ASN A 58 10.17 -9.39 2.45
C ASN A 58 10.03 -10.39 3.60
N THR A 59 9.91 -9.89 4.83
CA THR A 59 9.58 -10.71 6.01
C THR A 59 9.05 -9.84 7.16
N PHE A 60 8.13 -10.40 7.94
CA PHE A 60 7.71 -9.83 9.22
C PHE A 60 8.39 -10.49 10.43
N GLY A 61 9.56 -11.13 10.25
CA GLY A 61 10.24 -11.89 11.30
C GLY A 61 9.78 -13.35 11.32
N GLN A 62 9.54 -13.94 12.49
CA GLN A 62 8.99 -15.29 12.61
C GLN A 62 7.46 -15.29 12.53
N CYS A 63 6.86 -16.39 12.07
CA CYS A 63 5.41 -16.53 11.96
C CYS A 63 4.85 -17.46 13.04
N LYS A 64 4.07 -16.90 13.98
CA LYS A 64 3.44 -17.66 15.08
C LYS A 64 2.47 -18.75 14.63
N LEU A 65 1.97 -18.70 13.39
CA LEU A 65 1.13 -19.75 12.79
C LEU A 65 1.92 -20.93 12.24
N GLN A 66 3.26 -20.87 12.22
CA GLN A 66 4.11 -21.92 11.67
C GLN A 66 5.12 -22.42 12.71
N PRO A 67 4.67 -23.09 13.79
CA PRO A 67 5.57 -23.67 14.78
C PRO A 67 6.50 -24.73 14.15
N THR A 68 7.74 -24.78 14.61
CA THR A 68 8.75 -25.77 14.20
C THR A 68 9.68 -26.08 15.36
N GLY A 69 9.56 -27.27 15.94
CA GLY A 69 10.32 -27.64 17.15
C GLY A 69 10.03 -26.67 18.30
N SER A 70 11.09 -26.06 18.84
CA SER A 70 11.02 -25.05 19.91
C SER A 70 10.96 -23.60 19.42
N SER A 71 10.71 -23.37 18.12
CA SER A 71 10.65 -22.03 17.50
C SER A 71 9.55 -21.96 16.43
N PHE A 72 9.62 -20.95 15.56
CA PHE A 72 8.67 -20.68 14.48
C PHE A 72 9.41 -20.49 13.16
N LYS A 73 8.79 -20.85 12.05
CA LYS A 73 9.34 -20.61 10.71
C LYS A 73 9.34 -19.10 10.41
N PRO A 74 10.29 -18.61 9.58
CA PRO A 74 10.25 -17.25 9.09
C PRO A 74 8.92 -16.94 8.37
N CYS A 75 8.37 -15.76 8.60
CA CYS A 75 7.22 -15.25 7.88
C CYS A 75 7.63 -14.95 6.44
N GLN A 76 7.11 -15.74 5.51
CA GLN A 76 7.25 -15.52 4.07
C GLN A 76 6.16 -14.58 3.61
N ILE A 77 6.56 -13.49 2.96
CA ILE A 77 5.62 -12.57 2.33
C ILE A 77 5.08 -13.22 1.07
N VAL A 78 3.77 -13.44 1.06
CA VAL A 78 2.99 -13.75 -0.14
C VAL A 78 1.61 -13.12 0.07
N ILE A 79 1.34 -11.99 -0.57
CA ILE A 79 0.03 -11.35 -0.50
C ILE A 79 -0.89 -11.99 -1.53
N THR A 80 -2.04 -12.48 -1.06
CA THR A 80 -3.04 -13.14 -1.91
C THR A 80 -4.18 -12.21 -2.30
N LYS A 81 -4.53 -11.28 -1.42
CA LYS A 81 -5.54 -10.24 -1.66
C LYS A 81 -5.43 -9.10 -0.66
N TRP A 82 -6.04 -7.98 -1.04
CA TRP A 82 -6.32 -6.83 -0.19
C TRP A 82 -7.84 -6.66 -0.03
N ASP A 83 -8.28 -6.32 1.17
CA ASP A 83 -9.66 -5.99 1.52
C ASP A 83 -9.72 -4.56 2.09
N GLY A 84 -10.88 -3.91 2.06
CA GLY A 84 -11.07 -2.56 2.63
C GLY A 84 -10.44 -1.43 1.81
N PHE A 85 -10.34 -1.60 0.49
CA PHE A 85 -9.87 -0.59 -0.45
C PHE A 85 -10.97 0.40 -0.85
N TYR A 86 -10.61 1.49 -1.51
CA TYR A 86 -11.56 2.46 -2.05
C TYR A 86 -12.20 1.94 -3.35
N GLU A 87 -13.52 1.76 -3.36
CA GLU A 87 -14.22 1.07 -4.46
C GLU A 87 -14.55 1.96 -5.67
N ASN A 88 -14.59 3.29 -5.49
CA ASN A 88 -15.08 4.21 -6.51
C ASN A 88 -14.05 4.59 -7.59
N VAL A 89 -12.79 4.15 -7.43
CA VAL A 89 -11.70 4.42 -8.38
C VAL A 89 -10.97 3.12 -8.67
N GLU A 90 -10.80 2.85 -9.96
CA GLU A 90 -10.06 1.71 -10.48
C GLU A 90 -9.05 2.23 -11.52
N PHE A 91 -7.82 1.74 -11.46
CA PHE A 91 -6.78 2.03 -12.42
C PHE A 91 -6.89 1.12 -13.64
N SER A 92 -6.19 1.47 -14.72
CA SER A 92 -6.22 0.71 -15.99
C SER A 92 -5.74 -0.73 -15.87
N ASN A 93 -4.97 -1.06 -14.82
CA ASN A 93 -4.54 -2.42 -14.50
C ASN A 93 -5.53 -3.19 -13.58
N GLY A 94 -6.71 -2.65 -13.34
CA GLY A 94 -7.72 -3.21 -12.41
C GLY A 94 -7.41 -2.96 -10.93
N GLY A 95 -6.33 -2.25 -10.60
CA GLY A 95 -5.95 -1.94 -9.24
C GLY A 95 -6.83 -0.86 -8.60
N LYS A 96 -7.19 -1.04 -7.34
CA LYS A 96 -7.96 -0.07 -6.54
C LYS A 96 -7.10 0.53 -5.43
N ILE A 97 -7.45 1.73 -4.98
CA ILE A 97 -6.64 2.49 -4.02
C ILE A 97 -6.72 1.84 -2.63
N LEU A 98 -5.56 1.55 -2.02
CA LEU A 98 -5.51 1.12 -0.62
C LEU A 98 -5.69 2.32 0.33
N LEU A 99 -6.46 2.09 1.39
CA LEU A 99 -6.70 3.02 2.48
C LEU A 99 -5.98 2.52 3.74
N GLU A 100 -5.78 3.40 4.72
CA GLU A 100 -5.08 3.06 5.96
C GLU A 100 -5.68 1.89 6.75
N ASP A 101 -6.97 1.60 6.56
CA ASP A 101 -7.66 0.46 7.18
C ASP A 101 -7.78 -0.76 6.25
N SER A 102 -7.23 -0.69 5.04
CA SER A 102 -7.08 -1.85 4.18
C SER A 102 -6.24 -2.93 4.86
N LYS A 103 -6.57 -4.19 4.59
CA LYS A 103 -5.87 -5.34 5.16
C LYS A 103 -5.49 -6.33 4.08
N ALA A 104 -4.29 -6.89 4.21
CA ALA A 104 -3.79 -7.93 3.33
C ALA A 104 -3.93 -9.33 3.96
N THR A 105 -4.12 -10.32 3.09
CA THR A 105 -4.20 -11.74 3.45
C THR A 105 -2.98 -12.49 2.93
N CYS A 106 -2.36 -13.32 3.77
CA CYS A 106 -1.35 -14.29 3.38
C CYS A 106 -1.93 -15.71 3.34
N PRO A 107 -1.34 -16.65 2.56
CA PRO A 107 -1.89 -17.99 2.41
C PRO A 107 -1.83 -18.81 3.72
N ILE A 108 -0.91 -18.47 4.63
CA ILE A 108 -0.77 -19.14 5.93
C ILE A 108 -1.94 -18.84 6.86
N SER A 109 -2.39 -17.58 6.91
CA SER A 109 -3.52 -17.20 7.75
C SER A 109 -4.86 -17.51 7.09
N GLY A 110 -4.96 -17.43 5.76
CA GLY A 110 -6.23 -17.56 5.02
C GLY A 110 -7.25 -16.44 5.28
N SER A 111 -6.94 -15.49 6.16
CA SER A 111 -7.77 -14.36 6.56
C SER A 111 -6.94 -13.07 6.63
N PRO A 112 -7.58 -11.88 6.60
CA PRO A 112 -6.86 -10.60 6.66
C PRO A 112 -6.05 -10.45 7.94
N CYS A 113 -4.72 -10.50 7.82
CA CYS A 113 -3.80 -10.59 8.95
C CYS A 113 -2.66 -9.56 8.91
N ILE A 114 -2.52 -8.82 7.81
CA ILE A 114 -1.51 -7.78 7.63
C ILE A 114 -2.23 -6.43 7.59
N SER A 115 -1.93 -5.56 8.54
CA SER A 115 -2.52 -4.22 8.66
C SER A 115 -1.50 -3.15 8.29
N ILE A 116 -1.98 -2.04 7.76
CA ILE A 116 -1.18 -0.82 7.61
C ILE A 116 -1.17 -0.09 8.96
N ILE A 117 0.02 0.25 9.44
CA ILE A 117 0.22 0.96 10.72
C ILE A 117 0.75 2.39 10.50
N ASN A 118 1.24 2.68 9.30
CA ASN A 118 1.55 4.02 8.84
C ASN A 118 1.34 4.09 7.32
N HIS A 119 0.53 5.03 6.84
CA HIS A 119 0.14 5.14 5.42
C HIS A 119 1.27 5.67 4.51
N GLY A 120 2.43 6.04 5.06
CA GLY A 120 3.64 6.45 4.32
C GLY A 120 3.67 7.92 3.89
N GLN A 121 2.56 8.65 4.00
CA GLN A 121 2.53 10.07 3.63
C GLN A 121 3.18 10.92 4.73
N THR A 122 4.06 11.82 4.33
CA THR A 122 4.60 12.88 5.19
C THR A 122 3.92 14.21 4.86
N ALA A 123 3.66 15.02 5.89
CA ALA A 123 3.17 16.38 5.70
C ALA A 123 4.20 17.18 4.88
N ALA A 124 3.73 17.85 3.82
CA ALA A 124 4.58 18.72 3.02
C ALA A 124 5.11 19.85 3.93
N GLY A 125 6.40 19.77 4.31
CA GLY A 125 7.05 20.78 5.17
C GLY A 125 7.79 20.25 6.39
N SER A 126 7.80 18.94 6.68
CA SER A 126 8.56 18.38 7.80
C SER A 126 9.83 17.66 7.31
N SER A 127 10.83 18.44 6.92
CA SER A 127 12.19 17.95 6.71
C SER A 127 12.93 17.91 8.05
N SER A 128 12.62 16.99 8.96
CA SER A 128 13.49 16.64 10.10
C SER A 128 13.05 15.34 10.77
N ASP A 129 14.00 14.41 10.85
CA ASP A 129 14.24 13.43 11.90
C ASP A 129 13.08 12.81 12.71
N SER A 130 13.10 11.48 12.69
CA SER A 130 12.50 10.57 13.65
C SER A 130 12.68 11.07 15.09
N GLY A 131 11.60 11.49 15.73
CA GLY A 131 11.63 11.80 17.15
C GLY A 131 10.36 12.47 17.62
N ASN A 132 9.40 11.65 18.07
CA ASN A 132 8.37 12.02 19.01
C ASN A 132 7.50 13.25 18.63
N ALA A 133 6.35 13.03 18.00
CA ALA A 133 5.36 14.09 17.84
C ALA A 133 4.03 13.63 18.44
N ASP A 134 3.70 14.30 19.53
CA ASP A 134 2.54 14.12 20.38
C ASP A 134 1.21 14.17 19.62
N THR A 135 0.29 13.35 20.12
CA THR A 135 -1.16 13.49 20.02
C THR A 135 -1.56 14.98 20.06
N ASP A 136 -2.18 15.48 18.98
CA ASP A 136 -2.90 16.79 18.84
C ASP A 136 -2.48 17.74 17.71
N THR A 137 -1.72 17.31 16.69
CA THR A 137 -1.64 18.12 15.46
C THR A 137 -2.82 17.87 14.52
N GLN A 138 -3.92 18.60 14.79
CA GLN A 138 -4.97 18.90 13.82
C GLN A 138 -4.35 19.61 12.61
N GLN A 139 -4.13 18.87 11.52
CA GLN A 139 -4.05 19.49 10.20
C GLN A 139 -4.86 18.66 9.21
N GLN A 140 -5.91 19.30 8.71
CA GLN A 140 -6.70 18.86 7.57
C GLN A 140 -5.77 18.67 6.36
N ILE A 141 -5.14 17.51 6.25
CA ILE A 141 -4.50 17.09 5.00
C ILE A 141 -5.49 16.14 4.35
N ASN A 142 -6.50 16.72 3.70
CA ASN A 142 -7.33 16.00 2.77
C ASN A 142 -6.66 16.13 1.39
N PRO A 143 -5.89 15.13 0.92
CA PRO A 143 -5.48 15.12 -0.48
C PRO A 143 -6.74 15.11 -1.33
N ILE A 144 -7.05 16.24 -1.97
CA ILE A 144 -7.80 16.19 -3.22
C ILE A 144 -6.87 15.45 -4.19
N VAL A 145 -6.99 14.13 -4.22
CA VAL A 145 -6.63 13.37 -5.41
C VAL A 145 -7.42 14.03 -6.52
N ASN A 146 -6.74 14.66 -7.48
CA ASN A 146 -7.42 15.21 -8.65
C ASN A 146 -7.85 14.02 -9.51
N ILE A 147 -9.01 13.42 -9.16
CA ILE A 147 -9.58 12.26 -9.83
C ILE A 147 -9.88 12.56 -11.31
N ASN A 148 -9.99 13.84 -11.67
CA ASN A 148 -10.16 14.28 -13.06
C ASN A 148 -8.92 13.98 -13.93
N SER A 149 -7.73 13.85 -13.33
CA SER A 149 -6.51 13.42 -14.05
C SER A 149 -6.47 11.90 -14.29
N ILE A 150 -7.34 11.12 -13.64
CA ILE A 150 -7.41 9.66 -13.75
C ILE A 150 -8.30 9.26 -14.94
N ASN A 151 -9.01 10.22 -15.56
CA ASN A 151 -10.01 9.99 -16.62
C ASN A 151 -9.55 10.42 -18.02
N GLN A 152 -8.26 10.33 -18.35
CA GLN A 152 -7.78 10.53 -19.73
C GLN A 152 -6.68 9.53 -20.12
N GLU A 153 -7.02 8.25 -20.20
CA GLU A 153 -6.41 7.35 -21.18
C GLU A 153 -7.58 6.77 -21.99
N GLN A 154 -7.97 7.50 -23.04
CA GLN A 154 -8.81 6.96 -24.10
C GLN A 154 -8.06 5.75 -24.72
N PRO A 155 -8.74 4.68 -25.12
CA PRO A 155 -8.09 3.58 -25.81
C PRO A 155 -7.51 4.10 -27.13
N ASN A 156 -6.19 3.99 -27.31
CA ASN A 156 -5.60 4.07 -28.64
C ASN A 156 -6.14 2.87 -29.43
N GLU A 157 -7.10 3.12 -30.31
CA GLU A 157 -7.40 2.25 -31.43
C GLU A 157 -6.18 2.24 -32.35
N GLU A 158 -5.29 1.26 -32.17
CA GLU A 158 -4.35 0.89 -33.24
C GLU A 158 -5.15 0.16 -34.32
N GLU A 159 -5.48 0.91 -35.36
CA GLU A 159 -5.95 0.45 -36.65
C GLU A 159 -4.92 -0.53 -37.23
N ILE A 160 -5.18 -1.84 -37.08
CA ILE A 160 -4.43 -2.88 -37.80
C ILE A 160 -4.89 -2.80 -39.26
N ILE A 161 -4.12 -2.09 -40.08
CA ILE A 161 -4.22 -2.15 -41.53
C ILE A 161 -3.72 -3.54 -41.96
N ILE A 162 -4.67 -4.42 -42.28
CA ILE A 162 -4.36 -5.67 -42.99
C ILE A 162 -4.09 -5.28 -44.44
N THR A 163 -2.86 -5.49 -44.90
CA THR A 163 -2.51 -5.52 -46.33
C THR A 163 -2.31 -6.96 -46.76
#